data_AF-A0A099F9J6-F1
#
_entry.id   AF-A0A099F9J6-F1
#
_cell.length_a   1.000
_cell.length_b   1.000
_cell.length_c   1.000
_cell.angle_alpha   90.00
_cell.angle_beta   90.00
_cell.angle_gamma   90.00
#
_symmetry.space_group_name_H-M   'P 1'
#
loop_
_entity.id
_entity.type
_entity.pdbx_description
1 polymer ?
#
loop_
_entity_poly.entity_id
_entity_poly.type
_entity_poly.pdbx_seq_one_letter_code
_entity_poly.pdbx_strand_id
1 'polypeptide(L)'
;MALNKSWRARVFVCVAIAFSSLATLPALAEKGNGVNARNKAAATRISQSDLECLSEALYFEARGEGANGQRAVAEVILNRVDHPRFPQTVCAVVNQRGQFTYNKNARIRDKGTYARVRKIAIAALSGAPRTLTNGATYFHTRAVSPSWSRRFERTTRIGAHIFYRSDRRLASN
;
A
#
# COMPACT_ATOMS: atom_id res chain seq x y z
N MET A 1 0.60 17.89 -55.81
CA MET A 1 -0.30 16.91 -55.16
C MET A 1 -1.25 17.67 -54.25
N ALA A 2 -2.52 17.72 -54.64
CA ALA A 2 -3.60 18.39 -53.92
C ALA A 2 -4.22 17.46 -52.87
N LEU A 3 -4.78 18.01 -51.79
CA LEU A 3 -6.13 17.74 -51.27
C LEU A 3 -6.36 18.41 -49.91
N ASN A 4 -6.75 19.67 -50.00
CA ASN A 4 -7.68 20.34 -49.12
C ASN A 4 -9.10 19.82 -49.37
N LYS A 5 -9.93 19.64 -48.34
CA LYS A 5 -11.40 19.62 -48.50
C LYS A 5 -12.13 19.93 -47.20
N SER A 6 -12.56 21.18 -47.11
CA SER A 6 -13.69 21.63 -46.30
C SER A 6 -14.97 20.95 -46.76
N TRP A 7 -15.85 20.60 -45.82
CA TRP A 7 -17.21 20.17 -46.13
C TRP A 7 -18.22 21.08 -45.42
N ARG A 8 -18.77 21.92 -46.29
CA ARG A 8 -19.94 22.80 -46.27
C ARG A 8 -21.05 22.46 -45.26
N ALA A 9 -21.54 23.54 -44.67
CA ALA A 9 -22.85 23.67 -44.06
C ALA A 9 -23.99 23.27 -45.01
N ARG A 10 -25.05 22.68 -44.43
CA ARG A 10 -26.37 22.60 -45.05
C ARG A 10 -27.41 23.08 -44.05
N VAL A 11 -27.95 24.26 -44.35
CA VAL A 11 -29.23 24.76 -43.86
C VAL A 11 -30.32 23.94 -44.56
N PHE A 12 -31.21 23.30 -43.81
CA PHE A 12 -32.52 22.87 -44.34
C PHE A 12 -33.59 23.00 -43.24
N VAL A 13 -34.40 24.05 -43.42
CA VAL A 13 -35.87 24.11 -43.34
C VAL A 13 -36.54 23.49 -42.12
N CYS A 14 -37.14 24.37 -41.31
CA CYS A 14 -38.19 24.07 -40.35
C CYS A 14 -39.37 23.34 -41.00
N VAL A 15 -39.73 22.19 -40.47
CA VAL A 15 -41.12 21.70 -40.52
C VAL A 15 -41.54 21.47 -39.08
N ALA A 16 -42.38 22.37 -38.59
CA ALA A 16 -43.09 22.18 -37.33
C ALA A 16 -44.17 21.11 -37.56
N ILE A 17 -44.01 19.96 -36.90
CA ILE A 17 -45.11 19.03 -36.68
C ILE A 17 -45.32 18.95 -35.18
N ALA A 18 -46.38 19.60 -34.72
CA ALA A 18 -46.92 19.40 -33.39
C ALA A 18 -47.55 18.00 -33.33
N PHE A 19 -47.05 17.14 -32.46
CA PHE A 19 -47.81 16.03 -31.91
C PHE A 19 -47.64 16.02 -30.39
N SER A 20 -48.74 16.40 -29.74
CA SER A 20 -48.99 16.26 -28.32
C SER A 20 -48.96 14.79 -27.94
N SER A 21 -48.19 14.44 -26.91
CA SER A 21 -48.52 13.40 -25.91
C SER A 21 -47.44 13.40 -24.82
N LEU A 22 -47.83 13.80 -23.61
CA LEU A 22 -47.07 13.51 -22.39
C LEU A 22 -46.94 11.99 -22.26
N ALA A 23 -45.75 11.45 -22.50
CA ALA A 23 -45.37 10.16 -21.96
C ALA A 23 -44.62 10.41 -20.65
N THR A 24 -45.37 10.38 -19.55
CA THR A 24 -44.84 10.28 -18.20
C THR A 24 -44.05 8.97 -18.12
N LEU A 25 -42.72 9.05 -18.18
CA LEU A 25 -41.88 7.92 -17.86
C LEU A 25 -41.95 7.70 -16.34
N PRO A 26 -42.33 6.49 -15.87
CA PRO A 26 -42.11 6.17 -14.47
C PRO A 26 -40.59 6.21 -14.23
N ALA A 27 -40.19 6.89 -13.17
CA ALA A 27 -38.86 6.78 -12.61
C ALA A 27 -38.60 5.29 -12.30
N LEU A 28 -37.88 4.61 -13.19
CA LEU A 28 -37.21 3.38 -12.83
C LEU A 28 -36.04 3.78 -11.95
N ALA A 29 -36.35 3.87 -10.66
CA ALA A 29 -35.37 3.74 -9.60
C ALA A 29 -34.60 2.45 -9.87
N GLU A 30 -33.39 2.57 -10.44
CA GLU A 30 -32.41 1.52 -10.30
C GLU A 30 -32.17 1.37 -8.80
N LYS A 31 -32.81 0.35 -8.22
CA LYS A 31 -32.45 -0.18 -6.92
C LYS A 31 -31.11 -0.89 -7.12
N GLY A 32 -30.07 -0.08 -7.35
CA GLY A 32 -28.68 -0.50 -7.40
C GLY A 32 -28.43 -1.29 -6.12
N ASN A 33 -28.17 -2.58 -6.32
CA ASN A 33 -28.06 -3.59 -5.28
C ASN A 33 -27.07 -3.12 -4.20
N GLY A 34 -27.61 -2.56 -3.10
CA GLY A 34 -26.86 -1.92 -2.01
C GLY A 34 -26.01 -2.87 -1.17
N VAL A 35 -25.81 -4.10 -1.63
CA VAL A 35 -24.90 -5.09 -1.04
C VAL A 35 -23.43 -4.79 -1.38
N ASN A 36 -23.13 -4.15 -2.52
CA ASN A 36 -21.74 -3.81 -2.88
C ASN A 36 -21.21 -2.53 -2.22
N ALA A 37 -22.09 -1.62 -1.81
CA ALA A 37 -21.69 -0.40 -1.08
C ALA A 37 -21.49 -0.66 0.43
N ARG A 38 -22.25 -1.60 1.03
CA ARG A 38 -22.05 -2.01 2.43
C ARG A 38 -20.73 -2.76 2.65
N ASN A 39 -20.23 -3.45 1.63
CA ASN A 39 -18.92 -4.11 1.67
C ASN A 39 -17.73 -3.16 1.45
N LYS A 40 -17.96 -1.90 1.04
CA LYS A 40 -16.92 -0.86 0.96
C LYS A 40 -16.82 0.03 2.21
N ALA A 41 -17.79 -0.06 3.11
CA ALA A 41 -17.88 0.78 4.31
C ALA A 41 -17.71 0.00 5.62
N ALA A 42 -17.32 -1.27 5.56
CA ALA A 42 -16.62 -1.87 6.69
C ALA A 42 -15.26 -1.18 6.73
N ALA A 43 -15.12 -0.12 7.53
CA ALA A 43 -13.82 0.32 7.99
C ALA A 43 -13.10 -0.96 8.44
N THR A 44 -12.07 -1.37 7.68
CA THR A 44 -11.32 -2.60 7.91
C THR A 44 -11.03 -2.65 9.39
N ARG A 45 -11.70 -3.54 10.13
CA ARG A 45 -11.45 -3.65 11.57
C ARG A 45 -10.01 -4.06 11.68
N ILE A 46 -9.15 -3.11 12.04
CA ILE A 46 -7.75 -3.38 12.24
C ILE A 46 -7.68 -4.38 13.39
N SER A 47 -7.11 -5.54 13.10
CA SER A 47 -6.80 -6.54 14.11
C SER A 47 -5.90 -5.90 15.16
N GLN A 48 -6.34 -5.91 16.43
CA GLN A 48 -5.56 -5.31 17.52
C GLN A 48 -4.22 -6.03 17.70
N SER A 49 -4.20 -7.35 17.53
CA SER A 49 -2.96 -8.12 17.58
C SER A 49 -1.99 -7.72 16.47
N ASP A 50 -2.47 -7.57 15.22
CA ASP A 50 -1.60 -7.13 14.12
C ASP A 50 -1.11 -5.69 14.32
N LEU A 51 -1.94 -4.82 14.90
CA LEU A 51 -1.53 -3.46 15.26
C LEU A 51 -0.42 -3.47 16.32
N GLU A 52 -0.54 -4.32 17.34
CA GLU A 52 0.49 -4.48 18.37
C GLU A 52 1.79 -5.02 17.78
N CYS A 53 1.74 -6.14 17.04
CA CYS A 53 2.89 -6.74 16.38
C CYS A 53 3.59 -5.74 15.43
N LEU A 54 2.83 -5.01 14.62
CA LEU A 54 3.40 -4.03 13.69
C LEU A 54 4.01 -2.85 14.45
N SER A 55 3.31 -2.30 15.44
CA SER A 55 3.79 -1.14 16.21
C SER A 55 5.09 -1.48 16.96
N GLU A 56 5.16 -2.67 17.54
CA GLU A 56 6.33 -3.14 18.24
C GLU A 56 7.52 -3.36 17.31
N ALA A 57 7.30 -4.03 16.17
CA ALA A 57 8.32 -4.19 15.14
C ALA A 57 8.85 -2.83 14.65
N LEU A 58 7.97 -1.87 14.34
CA LEU A 58 8.39 -0.54 13.92
C LEU A 58 9.17 0.22 15.01
N TYR A 59 8.80 0.05 16.27
CA TYR A 59 9.54 0.67 17.37
C TYR A 59 10.96 0.11 17.45
N PHE A 60 11.15 -1.21 17.39
CA PHE A 60 12.48 -1.78 17.55
C PHE A 60 13.35 -1.66 16.31
N GLU A 61 12.76 -1.70 15.12
CA GLU A 61 13.51 -1.59 13.85
C GLU A 61 13.74 -0.13 13.42
N ALA A 62 12.83 0.79 13.74
CA ALA A 62 12.80 2.10 13.10
C ALA A 62 12.51 3.29 14.05
N ARG A 63 12.61 3.13 15.38
CA ARG A 63 12.43 4.27 16.31
C ARG A 63 13.37 5.45 16.05
N GLY A 64 14.60 5.17 15.58
CA GLY A 64 15.59 6.19 15.25
C GLY A 64 15.40 6.85 13.88
N GLU A 65 14.46 6.35 13.07
CA GLU A 65 14.22 6.82 11.72
C GLU A 65 13.15 7.92 11.68
N GLY A 66 13.20 8.74 10.63
CA GLY A 66 12.09 9.65 10.30
C GLY A 66 10.83 8.91 9.85
N ALA A 67 9.72 9.63 9.70
CA ALA A 67 8.41 9.05 9.35
C ALA A 67 8.45 8.18 8.07
N ASN A 68 9.23 8.60 7.05
CA ASN A 68 9.40 7.79 5.83
C ASN A 68 10.17 6.49 6.08
N GLY A 69 11.17 6.47 6.95
CA GLY A 69 11.88 5.24 7.29
C GLY A 69 10.99 4.25 8.05
N GLN A 70 10.17 4.76 8.98
CA GLN A 70 9.17 3.97 9.71
C GLN A 70 8.10 3.40 8.77
N ARG A 71 7.58 4.23 7.85
CA ARG A 71 6.65 3.76 6.79
C ARG A 71 7.28 2.71 5.89
N ALA A 72 8.54 2.89 5.49
CA ALA A 72 9.23 1.94 4.63
C ALA A 72 9.42 0.56 5.28
N VAL A 73 9.70 0.49 6.59
CA VAL A 73 9.72 -0.80 7.31
C VAL A 73 8.32 -1.42 7.38
N ALA A 74 7.27 -0.61 7.58
CA ALA A 74 5.89 -1.10 7.55
C ALA A 74 5.52 -1.68 6.17
N GLU A 75 5.92 -0.99 5.10
CA GLU A 75 5.75 -1.49 3.73
C GLU A 75 6.41 -2.86 3.54
N VAL A 76 7.66 -3.05 4.00
CA VAL A 76 8.35 -4.35 3.88
C VAL A 76 7.57 -5.46 4.59
N ILE A 77 7.08 -5.21 5.81
CA ILE A 77 6.31 -6.22 6.57
C ILE A 77 5.04 -6.60 5.80
N LEU A 78 4.30 -5.63 5.28
CA LEU A 78 3.07 -5.90 4.54
C LEU A 78 3.33 -6.49 3.15
N ASN A 79 4.43 -6.13 2.50
CA ASN A 79 4.87 -6.77 1.26
C ASN A 79 5.23 -8.24 1.49
N ARG A 80 5.75 -8.60 2.67
CA ARG A 80 5.95 -10.00 3.06
C ARG A 80 4.61 -10.69 3.23
N VAL A 81 3.66 -10.10 3.95
CA VAL A 81 2.32 -10.68 4.12
C VAL A 81 1.69 -11.02 2.77
N ASP A 82 1.81 -10.14 1.78
CA ASP A 82 1.24 -10.33 0.45
C ASP A 82 2.04 -11.31 -0.45
N HIS A 83 3.24 -11.73 -0.03
CA HIS A 83 4.16 -12.49 -0.86
C HIS A 83 4.14 -14.00 -0.49
N PRO A 84 3.94 -14.93 -1.46
CA PRO A 84 3.71 -16.36 -1.18
C PRO A 84 4.81 -17.10 -0.39
N ARG A 85 6.05 -16.59 -0.41
CA ARG A 85 7.19 -17.15 0.34
C ARG A 85 7.20 -16.81 1.83
N PHE A 86 6.29 -15.98 2.31
CA PHE A 86 6.23 -15.54 3.71
C PHE A 86 4.87 -15.87 4.34
N PRO A 87 4.78 -15.87 5.67
CA PRO A 87 3.51 -16.01 6.38
C PRO A 87 2.50 -14.93 5.99
N GLN A 88 1.23 -15.30 6.00
CA GLN A 88 0.12 -14.48 5.50
C GLN A 88 -0.53 -13.60 6.58
N THR A 89 0.13 -13.40 7.73
CA THR A 89 -0.34 -12.49 8.79
C THR A 89 0.81 -11.65 9.34
N VAL A 90 0.50 -10.45 9.81
CA VAL A 90 1.50 -9.49 10.30
C VAL A 90 2.25 -10.07 11.48
N CYS A 91 1.53 -10.58 12.49
CA CYS A 91 2.18 -11.21 13.63
C CYS A 91 3.03 -12.43 13.24
N ALA A 92 2.62 -13.24 12.26
CA ALA A 92 3.44 -14.37 11.83
C ALA A 92 4.72 -13.93 11.13
N VAL A 93 4.66 -12.87 10.29
CA VAL A 93 5.85 -12.25 9.67
C VAL A 93 6.79 -11.66 10.73
N VAL A 94 6.25 -10.90 11.69
CA VAL A 94 7.03 -10.27 12.76
C VAL A 94 7.71 -11.31 13.64
N ASN A 95 7.03 -12.43 13.94
CA ASN A 95 7.57 -13.48 14.81
C ASN A 95 8.43 -14.53 14.08
N GLN A 96 8.76 -14.35 12.80
CA GLN A 96 9.69 -15.25 12.12
C GLN A 96 11.08 -15.19 12.77
N ARG A 97 11.66 -16.37 13.05
CA ARG A 97 12.97 -16.49 13.70
C ARG A 97 14.04 -15.70 12.93
N GLY A 98 14.74 -14.82 13.63
CA GLY A 98 15.86 -14.04 13.10
C GLY A 98 15.48 -12.87 12.18
N GLN A 99 14.19 -12.52 12.03
CA GLN A 99 13.75 -11.38 11.21
C GLN A 99 13.62 -10.10 12.01
N PHE A 100 12.94 -10.16 13.16
CA PHE A 100 12.69 -9.02 14.05
C PHE A 100 13.05 -9.47 15.47
N THR A 101 14.31 -9.25 15.85
CA THR A 101 14.85 -9.81 17.09
C THR A 101 14.92 -8.70 18.13
N TYR A 102 13.78 -8.33 18.69
CA TYR A 102 13.75 -7.62 19.96
C TYR A 102 13.58 -8.64 21.09
N ASN A 103 14.22 -8.38 22.23
CA ASN A 103 13.93 -9.15 23.43
C ASN A 103 12.44 -8.97 23.73
N LYS A 104 11.66 -10.04 23.91
CA LYS A 104 10.24 -9.92 24.29
C LYS A 104 10.05 -9.17 25.62
N ASN A 105 11.10 -9.07 26.42
CA ASN A 105 11.17 -8.26 27.64
C ASN A 105 11.73 -6.84 27.39
N ALA A 106 12.07 -6.48 26.16
CA ALA A 106 12.54 -5.15 25.81
C ALA A 106 11.42 -4.15 26.08
N ARG A 107 11.71 -3.18 26.93
CA ARG A 107 10.74 -2.16 27.30
C ARG A 107 10.68 -1.05 26.27
N ILE A 108 9.47 -0.68 25.88
CA ILE A 108 9.19 0.59 25.20
C ILE A 108 9.47 1.71 26.22
N ARG A 109 10.57 2.44 26.02
CA ARG A 109 11.01 3.53 26.91
C ARG A 109 10.52 4.88 26.42
N ASP A 110 10.53 5.09 25.10
CA ASP A 110 10.09 6.32 24.48
C ASP A 110 8.63 6.22 24.04
N LYS A 111 7.74 6.73 24.89
CA LYS A 111 6.29 6.76 24.63
C LYS A 111 5.93 7.65 23.44
N GLY A 112 6.68 8.73 23.20
CA GLY A 112 6.42 9.66 22.10
C GLY A 112 6.71 9.01 20.75
N THR A 113 7.84 8.34 20.63
CA THR A 113 8.17 7.56 19.44
C THR A 113 7.24 6.37 19.27
N TYR A 114 6.86 5.68 20.35
CA TYR A 114 5.87 4.61 20.26
C TYR A 114 4.52 5.09 19.72
N ALA A 115 4.01 6.23 20.21
CA ALA A 115 2.79 6.83 19.69
C ALA A 115 2.88 7.18 18.20
N ARG A 116 4.06 7.64 17.74
CA ARG A 116 4.30 7.92 16.31
C ARG A 116 4.26 6.65 15.47
N VAL A 117 5.03 5.61 15.84
CA VAL A 117 5.05 4.36 15.06
C VAL A 117 3.70 3.66 15.08
N ARG A 118 2.95 3.75 16.18
CA ARG A 118 1.58 3.20 16.25
C ARG A 118 0.62 3.91 15.30
N LYS A 119 0.72 5.24 15.13
CA LYS A 119 -0.06 5.98 14.10
C LYS A 119 0.29 5.51 12.69
N ILE A 120 1.58 5.27 12.42
CA ILE A 120 2.03 4.74 11.12
C ILE A 120 1.50 3.31 10.90
N ALA A 121 1.53 2.46 11.92
CA ALA A 121 0.98 1.11 11.86
C ALA A 121 -0.52 1.13 11.56
N ILE A 122 -1.30 2.00 12.22
CA ILE A 122 -2.73 2.19 11.92
C ILE A 122 -2.93 2.56 10.45
N ALA A 123 -2.19 3.55 9.94
CA ALA A 123 -2.31 3.98 8.55
C ALA A 123 -1.95 2.85 7.58
N ALA A 124 -0.87 2.11 7.83
CA ALA A 124 -0.43 0.99 7.01
C ALA A 124 -1.49 -0.13 6.95
N LEU A 125 -2.04 -0.53 8.11
CA LEU A 125 -3.09 -1.55 8.21
C LEU A 125 -4.43 -1.07 7.64
N SER A 126 -4.65 0.24 7.57
CA SER A 126 -5.81 0.85 6.90
C SER A 126 -5.66 0.95 5.38
N GLY A 127 -4.58 0.42 4.81
CA GLY A 127 -4.35 0.43 3.36
C GLY A 127 -3.66 1.70 2.84
N ALA A 128 -2.86 2.39 3.66
CA ALA A 128 -2.04 3.49 3.17
C ALA A 128 -1.15 3.04 1.99
N PRO A 129 -0.91 3.89 0.97
CA PRO A 129 -0.10 3.55 -0.19
C PRO A 129 1.31 3.10 0.19
N ARG A 130 1.78 2.05 -0.50
CA ARG A 130 3.11 1.46 -0.32
C ARG A 130 4.02 1.78 -1.52
N THR A 131 4.58 2.98 -1.54
CA THR A 131 5.32 3.53 -2.68
C THR A 131 6.78 3.85 -2.38
N LEU A 132 7.22 3.68 -1.13
CA LEU A 132 8.56 4.10 -0.71
C LEU A 132 9.63 3.09 -1.10
N THR A 133 9.31 1.80 -1.05
CA THR A 133 10.31 0.72 -1.09
C THR A 133 10.46 0.03 -2.44
N ASN A 134 9.64 0.38 -3.43
CA ASN A 134 9.56 -0.30 -4.74
C ASN A 134 9.38 -1.83 -4.60
N GLY A 135 8.52 -2.26 -3.67
CA GLY A 135 8.21 -3.68 -3.46
C GLY A 135 9.29 -4.46 -2.70
N ALA A 136 10.11 -3.80 -1.88
CA ALA A 136 11.12 -4.49 -1.09
C ALA A 136 10.49 -5.46 -0.08
N THR A 137 11.16 -6.59 0.12
CA THR A 137 10.83 -7.62 1.13
C THR A 137 11.96 -7.84 2.13
N TYR A 138 13.08 -7.12 1.98
CA TYR A 138 14.24 -7.20 2.85
C TYR A 138 14.83 -5.81 3.06
N PHE A 139 15.47 -5.59 4.21
CA PHE A 139 16.27 -4.40 4.47
C PHE A 139 17.40 -4.72 5.46
N HIS A 140 18.40 -3.84 5.53
CA HIS A 140 19.38 -3.83 6.61
C HIS A 140 19.84 -2.40 6.91
N THR A 141 20.41 -2.21 8.10
CA THR A 141 21.05 -0.94 8.49
C THR A 141 22.44 -0.84 7.90
N ARG A 142 22.92 0.38 7.64
CA ARG A 142 24.30 0.61 7.16
C ARG A 142 25.40 0.09 8.08
N ALA A 143 25.08 -0.27 9.33
CA ALA A 143 26.04 -0.77 10.29
C ALA A 143 26.41 -2.25 10.07
N VAL A 144 25.68 -2.97 9.20
CA VAL A 144 25.90 -4.39 8.94
C VAL A 144 25.89 -4.68 7.44
N SER A 145 26.58 -5.75 7.03
CA SER A 145 26.64 -6.19 5.63
C SER A 145 26.32 -7.68 5.51
N PRO A 146 25.02 -8.05 5.42
CA PRO A 146 24.63 -9.45 5.35
C PRO A 146 24.93 -10.05 3.97
N SER A 147 25.36 -11.32 3.93
CA SER A 147 25.81 -11.97 2.68
C SER A 147 24.76 -12.00 1.56
N TRP A 148 23.46 -12.04 1.91
CA TRP A 148 22.36 -12.02 0.96
C TRP A 148 22.21 -10.70 0.21
N SER A 149 22.68 -9.57 0.77
CA SER A 149 22.51 -8.25 0.14
C SER A 149 23.23 -8.13 -1.21
N ARG A 150 24.32 -8.89 -1.38
CA ARG A 150 25.08 -8.98 -2.63
C ARG A 150 24.32 -9.69 -3.75
N ARG A 151 23.32 -10.51 -3.39
CA ARG A 151 22.55 -11.33 -4.34
C ARG A 151 21.19 -10.71 -4.67
N PHE A 152 20.68 -9.81 -3.84
CA PHE A 152 19.36 -9.21 -4.02
C PHE A 152 19.49 -7.85 -4.71
N GLU A 153 18.46 -7.48 -5.47
CA GLU A 153 18.39 -6.16 -6.09
C GLU A 153 18.13 -5.11 -5.01
N ARG A 154 19.04 -4.15 -4.89
CA ARG A 154 18.84 -2.96 -4.04
C ARG A 154 17.80 -2.05 -4.69
N THR A 155 16.70 -1.80 -4.01
CA THR A 155 15.58 -1.00 -4.55
C THR A 155 15.70 0.48 -4.22
N THR A 156 16.06 0.81 -2.97
CA THR A 156 16.18 2.18 -2.50
C THR A 156 16.98 2.25 -1.20
N ARG A 157 17.23 3.47 -0.72
CA ARG A 157 17.74 3.76 0.63
C ARG A 157 16.90 4.88 1.24
N ILE A 158 16.41 4.66 2.46
CA ILE A 158 15.65 5.65 3.22
C ILE A 158 16.24 5.68 4.63
N GLY A 159 16.70 6.86 5.04
CA GLY A 159 17.40 7.05 6.32
C GLY A 159 18.62 6.13 6.46
N ALA A 160 18.67 5.35 7.54
CA ALA A 160 19.74 4.40 7.80
C ALA A 160 19.54 3.02 7.15
N HIS A 161 18.39 2.78 6.50
CA HIS A 161 18.04 1.49 5.91
C HIS A 161 18.26 1.44 4.40
N ILE A 162 18.77 0.30 3.95
CA ILE A 162 18.87 -0.06 2.53
C ILE A 162 17.90 -1.21 2.27
N PHE A 163 17.06 -1.07 1.23
CA PHE A 163 15.93 -1.96 0.93
C PHE A 163 16.21 -2.81 -0.32
N TYR A 164 15.67 -4.03 -0.34
CA TYR A 164 15.99 -5.06 -1.35
C TYR A 164 14.79 -5.91 -1.77
N ARG A 165 14.85 -6.41 -3.01
CA ARG A 165 13.92 -7.39 -3.60
C ARG A 165 14.67 -8.66 -4.03
N SER A 166 14.08 -9.84 -3.78
CA SER A 166 14.74 -11.14 -3.96
C SER A 166 14.42 -11.85 -5.29
N ASP A 167 13.46 -11.35 -6.05
CA ASP A 167 12.97 -11.90 -7.32
C ASP A 167 13.91 -11.65 -8.51
N ARG A 168 14.80 -10.65 -8.42
CA ARG A 168 15.92 -10.45 -9.34
C ARG A 168 17.22 -10.73 -8.62
N ARG A 169 17.75 -11.95 -8.74
CA ARG A 169 19.16 -12.16 -8.41
C ARG A 169 19.97 -11.32 -9.38
N LEU A 170 20.81 -10.42 -8.88
CA LEU A 170 21.84 -9.82 -9.71
C LEU A 170 22.66 -10.99 -10.27
N ALA A 171 22.60 -11.21 -11.59
CA ALA A 171 23.43 -12.22 -12.23
C ALA A 171 24.87 -11.90 -11.86
N SER A 172 25.53 -12.84 -11.17
CA SER A 172 26.96 -12.75 -10.93
C SER A 172 27.63 -12.98 -12.29
N ASN A 173 28.18 -11.92 -12.88
CA ASN A 173 29.13 -12.04 -13.98
C ASN A 173 30.46 -12.57 -13.45
#